data_AF-A0A2S1YR69-F1
#
_entry.id   AF-A0A2S1YR69-F1
#
_cell.length_a   1.000
_cell.length_b   1.000
_cell.length_c   1.000
_cell.angle_alpha   90.00
_cell.angle_beta   90.00
_cell.angle_gamma   90.00
#
_symmetry.space_group_name_H-M   'P 1'
#
loop_
_entity.id
_entity.type
_entity.pdbx_description
1 polymer ?
#
loop_
_entity_poly.entity_id
_entity_poly.type
_entity_poly.pdbx_seq_one_letter_code
_entity_poly.pdbx_strand_id
1 'polypeptide(L)'
;MPLTKKITDLLSKKYNSNISILGTYTSSKYTSILDNDNGTIFIVSDSDLYSFKDQDSNLWVNVTDSFHANGQEHQPEHGKSYTLDHGVQYSFTTKEAIVEMAADYFDKHQNDIV
;
A
#
# COMPACT_ATOMS: atom_id res chain seq x y z
N MET A 1 -16.59 -6.23 -6.56
CA MET A 1 -16.13 -5.21 -7.54
C MET A 1 -14.75 -5.63 -8.05
N PRO A 2 -14.44 -5.52 -9.36
CA PRO A 2 -13.10 -5.82 -9.87
C PRO A 2 -12.01 -5.00 -9.16
N LEU A 3 -10.85 -5.60 -8.90
CA LEU A 3 -9.75 -4.95 -8.17
C LEU A 3 -9.30 -3.66 -8.85
N THR A 4 -9.14 -3.67 -10.17
CA THR A 4 -8.81 -2.52 -11.01
C THR A 4 -9.79 -1.36 -10.82
N LYS A 5 -11.08 -1.68 -10.64
CA LYS A 5 -12.12 -0.68 -10.38
C LYS A 5 -11.98 -0.10 -8.97
N LYS A 6 -11.69 -0.92 -7.95
CA LYS A 6 -11.39 -0.42 -6.58
C LYS A 6 -10.23 0.57 -6.58
N ILE A 7 -9.15 0.23 -7.28
CA ILE A 7 -7.96 1.09 -7.36
C ILE A 7 -8.28 2.39 -8.09
N THR A 8 -9.01 2.31 -9.20
CA THR A 8 -9.42 3.50 -9.97
C THR A 8 -10.34 4.40 -9.14
N ASP A 9 -11.32 3.82 -8.45
CA ASP A 9 -12.22 4.56 -7.56
C ASP A 9 -11.41 5.24 -6.43
N LEU A 10 -10.47 4.51 -5.81
CA LEU A 10 -9.58 5.04 -4.78
C LEU A 10 -8.72 6.22 -5.29
N LEU A 11 -8.16 6.11 -6.50
CA LEU A 11 -7.30 7.15 -7.08
C LEU A 11 -8.05 8.32 -7.70
N SER A 12 -9.36 8.20 -7.90
CA SER A 12 -10.21 9.27 -8.44
C SER A 12 -10.77 10.22 -7.38
N LYS A 13 -10.66 9.85 -6.10
CA LYS A 13 -11.23 10.59 -4.97
C LYS A 13 -10.45 11.87 -4.69
N LYS A 14 -11.16 12.84 -4.11
CA LYS A 14 -10.57 14.05 -3.55
C LYS A 14 -10.34 13.84 -2.06
N TYR A 15 -9.09 13.86 -1.65
CA TYR A 15 -8.69 13.71 -0.26
C TYR A 15 -8.38 15.07 0.38
N ASN A 16 -8.27 15.06 1.72
CA ASN A 16 -7.77 16.19 2.50
C ASN A 16 -6.44 16.72 1.95
N SER A 17 -6.12 17.98 2.21
CA SER A 17 -4.95 18.66 1.61
C SER A 17 -3.59 18.05 1.99
N ASN A 18 -3.52 17.31 3.11
CA ASN A 18 -2.32 16.57 3.52
C ASN A 18 -2.10 15.28 2.71
N ILE A 19 -3.09 14.84 1.93
CA ILE A 19 -3.00 13.61 1.12
C ILE A 19 -2.71 13.97 -0.34
N SER A 20 -1.69 13.33 -0.89
CA SER A 20 -1.25 13.51 -2.27
C SER A 20 -1.36 12.22 -3.06
N ILE A 21 -1.87 12.31 -4.29
CA ILE A 21 -1.80 11.22 -5.27
C ILE A 21 -0.65 11.53 -6.22
N LEU A 22 0.27 10.57 -6.37
CA LEU A 22 1.44 10.69 -7.24
C LEU A 22 1.34 9.66 -8.36
N GLY A 23 1.34 10.14 -9.62
CA GLY A 23 1.21 9.29 -10.80
C GLY A 23 -0.25 8.97 -11.15
N THR A 24 -0.40 8.14 -12.19
CA THR A 24 -1.70 7.70 -12.72
C THR A 24 -1.64 6.22 -13.04
N TYR A 25 -2.58 5.44 -12.51
CA TYR A 25 -2.55 3.97 -12.56
C TYR A 25 -2.46 3.38 -13.97
N THR A 26 -3.00 4.07 -14.99
CA THR A 26 -3.01 3.59 -16.37
C THR A 26 -1.78 3.99 -17.19
N SER A 27 -0.94 4.90 -16.71
CA SER A 27 0.17 5.46 -17.49
C SER A 27 1.51 5.55 -16.75
N SER A 28 1.50 5.36 -15.43
CA SER A 28 2.69 5.44 -14.60
C SER A 28 3.12 4.06 -14.16
N LYS A 29 4.44 3.81 -14.18
CA LYS A 29 5.04 2.57 -13.66
C LYS A 29 4.67 2.32 -12.20
N TYR A 30 4.59 3.41 -11.43
CA TYR A 30 4.11 3.40 -10.05
C TYR A 30 3.07 4.50 -9.88
N THR A 31 2.06 4.21 -9.07
CA THR A 31 1.11 5.19 -8.58
C THR A 31 0.99 5.05 -7.08
N SER A 32 0.92 6.17 -6.35
CA SER A 32 0.77 6.13 -4.90
C SER A 32 -0.23 7.15 -4.37
N ILE A 33 -0.78 6.84 -3.20
CA ILE A 33 -1.52 7.78 -2.35
C ILE A 33 -0.73 7.89 -1.06
N LEU A 34 -0.33 9.11 -0.70
CA LEU A 34 0.48 9.40 0.47
C LEU A 34 -0.24 10.39 1.37
N ASP A 35 -0.48 10.00 2.61
CA ASP A 35 -0.80 10.91 3.70
C ASP A 35 0.50 11.45 4.31
N ASN A 36 0.77 12.74 4.10
CA ASN A 36 2.02 13.35 4.54
C ASN A 36 2.10 13.53 6.06
N ASP A 37 0.96 13.65 6.75
CA ASP A 37 0.93 13.89 8.19
C ASP A 37 1.15 12.59 8.97
N ASN A 38 0.51 11.51 8.51
CA ASN A 38 0.56 10.20 9.18
C ASN A 38 1.63 9.27 8.58
N GLY A 39 2.27 9.65 7.48
CA GLY A 39 3.26 8.80 6.79
C GLY A 39 2.68 7.52 6.18
N THR A 40 1.35 7.39 6.13
CA THR A 40 0.63 6.26 5.56
C THR A 40 0.67 6.34 4.03
N ILE A 41 1.05 5.25 3.38
CA ILE A 41 1.22 5.24 1.92
C ILE A 41 0.71 3.93 1.32
N PHE A 42 -0.03 4.06 0.23
CA PHE A 42 -0.41 2.97 -0.65
C PHE A 42 0.34 3.12 -1.98
N ILE A 43 0.89 2.03 -2.51
CA ILE A 43 1.61 2.00 -3.79
C ILE A 43 1.10 0.84 -4.65
N VAL A 44 0.91 1.11 -5.93
CA VAL A 44 0.64 0.12 -6.97
C VAL A 44 1.60 0.30 -8.14
N SER A 45 1.97 -0.80 -8.79
CA SER A 45 2.75 -0.78 -10.03
C SER A 45 2.00 -1.40 -11.21
N ASP A 46 2.47 -1.09 -12.42
CA ASP A 46 2.04 -1.75 -13.66
C ASP A 46 2.46 -3.24 -13.73
N SER A 47 3.46 -3.63 -12.94
CA SER A 47 3.97 -4.99 -12.79
C SER A 47 3.29 -5.80 -11.67
N ASP A 48 2.07 -5.42 -11.27
CA ASP A 48 1.26 -6.09 -10.23
C ASP A 48 1.93 -6.12 -8.83
N LEU A 49 2.77 -5.13 -8.51
CA LEU A 49 3.33 -4.93 -7.16
C LEU A 49 2.42 -3.98 -6.37
N TYR A 50 2.11 -4.36 -5.15
CA TYR A 50 1.24 -3.65 -4.23
C TYR A 50 1.91 -3.56 -2.87
N SER A 51 1.86 -2.37 -2.29
CA SER A 51 2.25 -2.20 -0.89
C SER A 51 1.37 -1.19 -0.17
N PHE A 52 1.24 -1.40 1.13
CA PHE A 52 0.60 -0.47 2.04
C PHE A 52 1.47 -0.35 3.29
N LYS A 53 1.77 0.87 3.70
CA LYS A 53 2.45 1.17 4.95
C LYS A 53 1.53 2.02 5.81
N ASP A 54 1.29 1.60 7.04
CA ASP A 54 0.47 2.37 7.99
C ASP A 54 1.29 3.43 8.76
N GLN A 55 0.60 4.15 9.65
CA GLN A 55 1.18 5.17 10.52
C GLN A 55 2.22 4.64 11.52
N ASP A 56 2.12 3.35 11.88
CA ASP A 56 3.04 2.67 12.80
C ASP A 56 4.24 2.07 12.04
N SER A 57 4.37 2.38 10.76
CA SER A 57 5.40 1.87 9.84
C SER A 57 5.34 0.37 9.58
N ASN A 58 4.24 -0.31 9.89
CA ASN A 58 4.01 -1.68 9.45
C ASN A 58 3.82 -1.68 7.93
N LEU A 59 4.45 -2.63 7.25
CA LEU A 59 4.42 -2.73 5.80
C LEU A 59 3.76 -4.04 5.38
N TRP A 60 2.78 -3.95 4.49
CA TRP A 60 2.21 -5.08 3.77
C TRP A 60 2.63 -5.04 2.31
N VAL A 61 3.04 -6.19 1.78
CA VAL A 61 3.43 -6.34 0.36
C VAL A 61 2.85 -7.64 -0.22
N ASN A 62 2.58 -7.66 -1.52
CA ASN A 62 2.12 -8.87 -2.23
C ASN A 62 3.24 -9.64 -2.94
N VAL A 63 4.47 -9.11 -2.89
CA VAL A 63 5.62 -9.69 -3.56
C VAL A 63 6.13 -10.88 -2.77
N THR A 64 6.28 -12.03 -3.42
CA THR A 64 6.78 -13.26 -2.80
C THR A 64 8.19 -13.64 -3.24
N ASP A 65 8.92 -12.73 -3.88
CA ASP A 65 10.33 -12.93 -4.21
C ASP A 65 11.16 -13.07 -2.93
N SER A 66 12.19 -13.90 -2.97
CA SER A 66 13.06 -14.07 -1.81
C SER A 66 13.76 -12.76 -1.46
N PHE A 67 13.93 -12.53 -0.16
CA PHE A 67 14.57 -11.32 0.34
C PHE A 67 15.57 -11.67 1.43
N HIS A 68 16.61 -10.84 1.55
CA HIS A 68 17.60 -10.98 2.61
C HIS A 68 17.22 -10.06 3.76
N ALA A 69 17.07 -10.63 4.96
CA ALA A 69 16.85 -9.88 6.20
C ALA A 69 17.63 -10.53 7.34
N ASN A 70 18.25 -9.70 8.19
CA ASN A 70 19.00 -10.11 9.37
C ASN A 70 20.12 -11.14 9.02
N GLY A 71 20.74 -10.98 7.84
CA GLY A 71 21.80 -11.87 7.35
C GLY A 71 21.33 -13.23 6.83
N GLN A 72 20.01 -13.47 6.70
CA GLN A 72 19.43 -14.70 6.17
C GLN A 72 18.54 -14.42 4.96
N GLU A 73 18.50 -15.37 4.02
CA GLU A 73 17.51 -15.36 2.94
C GLU A 73 16.19 -15.94 3.46
N HIS A 74 15.10 -15.20 3.24
CA HIS A 74 13.74 -15.61 3.60
C HIS A 74 12.94 -15.82 2.33
N GLN A 75 12.13 -16.87 2.33
CA GLN A 75 11.11 -17.11 1.32
C GLN A 75 9.78 -16.59 1.89
N PRO A 76 9.20 -15.52 1.33
CA PRO A 76 7.94 -15.01 1.80
C PRO A 76 6.81 -16.01 1.63
N GLU A 77 5.95 -16.09 2.64
CA GLU A 77 4.69 -16.83 2.57
C GLU A 77 3.54 -15.90 2.96
N HIS A 78 2.42 -15.99 2.23
CA HIS A 78 1.23 -15.24 2.58
C HIS A 78 0.75 -15.57 4.00
N GLY A 79 0.42 -14.54 4.77
CA GLY A 79 0.02 -14.67 6.17
C GLY A 79 1.20 -14.79 7.14
N LYS A 80 2.45 -14.75 6.66
CA LYS A 80 3.63 -14.61 7.51
C LYS A 80 4.06 -13.15 7.58
N SER A 81 4.68 -12.82 8.71
CA SER A 81 5.31 -11.52 8.92
C SER A 81 6.73 -11.69 9.46
N TYR A 82 7.61 -10.79 9.05
CA TYR A 82 9.01 -10.77 9.47
C TYR A 82 9.31 -9.41 10.08
N THR A 83 9.90 -9.40 11.26
CA THR A 83 10.37 -8.16 11.88
C THR A 83 11.80 -7.90 11.42
N LEU A 84 12.00 -6.78 10.73
CA LEU A 84 13.33 -6.34 10.32
C LEU A 84 14.10 -5.73 11.50
N ASP A 85 15.42 -5.63 11.39
CA ASP A 85 16.35 -5.15 12.44
C ASP A 85 15.97 -3.80 13.09
N HIS A 86 15.12 -3.00 12.45
CA HIS A 86 14.65 -1.68 12.89
C HIS A 86 13.23 -1.69 13.47
N GLY A 87 12.69 -2.86 13.79
CA GLY A 87 11.36 -3.03 14.42
C GLY A 87 10.18 -2.95 13.45
N VAL A 88 10.43 -2.66 12.18
CA VAL A 88 9.39 -2.63 11.13
C VAL A 88 8.94 -4.04 10.78
N GLN A 89 7.62 -4.27 10.80
CA GLN A 89 7.02 -5.54 10.44
C GLN A 89 6.72 -5.58 8.93
N TYR A 90 7.29 -6.55 8.23
CA TYR A 90 6.98 -6.87 6.83
C TYR A 90 6.00 -8.03 6.79
N SER A 91 4.78 -7.78 6.35
CA SER A 91 3.71 -8.77 6.24
C SER A 91 3.41 -9.07 4.77
N PHE A 92 3.33 -10.35 4.45
CA PHE A 92 3.05 -10.79 3.09
C PHE A 92 1.59 -11.16 2.97
N THR A 93 0.87 -10.54 2.04
CA THR A 93 -0.58 -10.73 1.88
C THR A 93 -1.01 -10.55 0.44
N THR A 94 -2.27 -10.83 0.13
CA THR A 94 -2.77 -10.70 -1.24
C THR A 94 -2.95 -9.23 -1.63
N LYS A 95 -2.83 -8.92 -2.92
CA LYS A 95 -3.09 -7.58 -3.44
C LYS A 95 -4.50 -7.08 -3.13
N GLU A 96 -5.48 -7.99 -3.09
CA GLU A 96 -6.84 -7.66 -2.68
C GLU A 96 -6.86 -7.13 -1.25
N ALA A 97 -6.20 -7.81 -0.31
CA ALA A 97 -6.12 -7.36 1.08
C ALA A 97 -5.43 -6.00 1.20
N ILE A 98 -4.37 -5.75 0.42
CA ILE A 98 -3.67 -4.45 0.41
C ILE A 98 -4.59 -3.34 -0.06
N VAL A 99 -5.36 -3.57 -1.14
CA VAL A 99 -6.32 -2.58 -1.65
C VAL A 99 -7.45 -2.31 -0.65
N GLU A 100 -7.93 -3.34 0.06
CA GLU A 100 -8.93 -3.14 1.12
C GLU A 100 -8.37 -2.30 2.27
N MET A 101 -7.15 -2.59 2.74
CA MET A 101 -6.49 -1.80 3.79
C MET A 101 -6.32 -0.33 3.39
N ALA A 102 -5.90 -0.09 2.14
CA ALA A 102 -5.78 1.26 1.60
C ALA A 102 -7.14 1.96 1.54
N ALA A 103 -8.19 1.28 1.06
CA ALA A 103 -9.54 1.84 1.02
C ALA A 103 -10.06 2.17 2.42
N ASP A 104 -9.94 1.24 3.37
CA ASP A 104 -10.39 1.42 4.76
C ASP A 104 -9.72 2.61 5.46
N TYR A 105 -8.48 2.92 5.09
CA TYR A 105 -7.75 4.07 5.62
C TYR A 105 -8.15 5.36 4.89
N PHE A 106 -7.93 5.43 3.58
CA PHE A 106 -8.06 6.67 2.81
C PHE A 106 -9.52 7.12 2.66
N ASP A 107 -10.48 6.21 2.72
CA ASP A 107 -11.90 6.58 2.64
C ASP A 107 -12.37 7.42 3.82
N LYS A 108 -11.72 7.30 4.97
CA LYS A 108 -11.97 8.14 6.16
C LYS A 108 -11.39 9.55 6.03
N HIS A 109 -10.56 9.80 5.02
CA HIS A 109 -9.84 11.06 4.80
C HIS A 109 -10.24 11.74 3.49
N GLN A 110 -11.40 11.37 2.95
CA GLN A 110 -12.00 12.07 1.81
C GLN A 110 -12.46 13.45 2.26
N ASN A 111 -12.29 14.44 1.37
CA ASN A 111 -12.92 15.73 1.58
C ASN A 111 -14.43 15.57 1.36
N ASP A 112 -15.21 15.66 2.43
CA ASP A 112 -16.65 15.84 2.33
C ASP A 112 -16.90 17.22 1.70
N ILE A 113 -17.33 17.24 0.44
CA ILE A 113 -17.85 18.45 -0.17
C ILE A 113 -19.22 18.70 0.47
N VAL A 114 -19.27 19.53 1.50
CA VAL A 114 -20.51 20.19 1.97
C VAL A 114 -20.82 21.38 1.07
#